data_AF-A0A946NQL8-F1
#
_entry.id   AF-A0A946NQL8-F1
#
_cell.length_a   1.000
_cell.length_b   1.000
_cell.length_c   1.000
_cell.angle_alpha   90.00
_cell.angle_beta   90.00
_cell.angle_gamma   90.00
#
_symmetry.space_group_name_H-M   'P 1'
#
loop_
_entity.id
_entity.type
_entity.pdbx_description
1 polymer ?
#
loop_
_entity_poly.entity_id
_entity_poly.type
_entity_poly.pdbx_seq_one_letter_code
_entity_poly.pdbx_strand_id
1 'polypeptide(L)'
;MIRPGKTLFEKYYEEIEENLDTFNQIIEDKTRQCEAEDHCFSCEEPISHNFKFCPKCKTVLKRECFHCSKLLYSDWKVCPYC
;
A
#
# COMPACT_ATOMS: atom_id res chain seq x y z
N MET A 1 10.58 -52.71 -8.21
CA MET A 1 9.68 -51.59 -7.83
C MET A 1 10.52 -50.33 -7.74
N ILE A 2 10.14 -49.27 -8.43
CA ILE A 2 10.85 -47.98 -8.40
C ILE A 2 10.20 -47.13 -7.31
N ARG A 3 10.99 -46.73 -6.31
CA ARG A 3 10.52 -45.81 -5.26
C ARG A 3 10.34 -44.42 -5.88
N PRO A 4 9.20 -43.74 -5.68
CA PRO A 4 9.02 -42.36 -6.10
C PRO A 4 10.13 -41.47 -5.52
N GLY A 5 10.69 -40.59 -6.36
CA GLY A 5 11.82 -39.74 -5.99
C GLY A 5 11.52 -38.67 -4.94
N LYS A 6 10.23 -38.43 -4.66
CA LYS A 6 9.78 -37.53 -3.60
C LYS A 6 8.59 -38.12 -2.83
N THR A 7 8.56 -37.86 -1.53
CA THR A 7 7.45 -38.18 -0.64
C THR A 7 6.28 -37.21 -0.85
N LEU A 8 5.09 -37.58 -0.34
CA LEU A 8 3.94 -36.67 -0.33
C LEU A 8 4.22 -35.39 0.46
N PHE A 9 5.01 -35.50 1.54
CA PHE A 9 5.42 -34.38 2.38
C PHE A 9 6.30 -33.40 1.61
N GLU A 10 7.34 -33.88 0.91
CA GLU A 10 8.21 -33.01 0.08
C GLU A 10 7.40 -32.25 -0.98
N LYS A 11 6.46 -32.92 -1.66
CA LYS A 11 5.58 -32.24 -2.63
C LYS A 11 4.75 -31.14 -1.98
N TYR A 12 4.19 -31.38 -0.80
CA TYR A 12 3.42 -30.39 -0.08
C TYR A 12 4.25 -29.15 0.30
N TYR A 13 5.49 -29.34 0.75
CA TYR A 13 6.39 -28.21 1.09
C TYR A 13 6.82 -27.44 -0.15
N GLU A 14 7.14 -28.13 -1.25
CA GLU A 14 7.46 -27.48 -2.53
C GLU A 14 6.30 -26.63 -3.02
N GLU A 15 5.07 -27.14 -2.98
CA GLU A 15 3.88 -26.38 -3.33
C GLU A 15 3.67 -25.15 -2.42
N ILE A 16 3.97 -25.25 -1.12
CA ILE A 16 3.90 -24.10 -0.21
C ILE A 16 4.93 -23.04 -0.59
N GLU A 17 6.18 -23.44 -0.85
CA GLU A 17 7.26 -22.52 -1.21
C GLU A 17 6.94 -21.78 -2.52
N GLU A 18 6.51 -22.50 -3.54
CA GLU A 18 6.09 -21.90 -4.83
C GLU A 18 4.95 -20.88 -4.67
N ASN A 19 3.97 -21.19 -3.80
CA ASN A 19 2.89 -20.28 -3.49
C ASN A 19 3.38 -19.03 -2.77
N LEU A 20 4.25 -19.17 -1.76
CA LEU A 20 4.80 -18.05 -0.99
C LEU A 20 5.56 -17.07 -1.90
N ASP A 21 6.38 -17.57 -2.81
CA ASP A 21 7.12 -16.74 -3.76
C ASP A 21 6.17 -15.94 -4.66
N THR A 22 5.11 -16.59 -5.16
CA THR A 22 4.08 -15.93 -5.97
C THR A 22 3.37 -14.83 -5.19
N PHE A 23 2.98 -15.10 -3.93
CA PHE A 23 2.35 -14.09 -3.07
C PHE A 23 3.27 -12.91 -2.80
N ASN A 24 4.55 -13.15 -2.54
CA ASN A 24 5.53 -12.09 -2.29
C ASN A 24 5.66 -11.17 -3.51
N GLN A 25 5.75 -11.71 -4.72
CA GLN A 25 5.78 -10.90 -5.95
C GLN A 25 4.52 -10.04 -6.10
N ILE A 26 3.34 -10.59 -5.83
CA ILE A 26 2.07 -9.83 -5.87
C ILE A 26 2.08 -8.68 -4.84
N ILE A 27 2.59 -8.94 -3.62
CA ILE A 27 2.68 -7.91 -2.57
C ILE A 27 3.65 -6.80 -3.01
N GLU A 28 4.81 -7.14 -3.56
CA GLU A 28 5.79 -6.16 -4.03
C GLU A 28 5.21 -5.28 -5.15
N ASP A 29 4.55 -5.87 -6.14
CA ASP A 29 3.93 -5.12 -7.24
C ASP A 29 2.80 -4.22 -6.75
N LYS A 30 1.96 -4.71 -5.83
CA LYS A 30 0.90 -3.90 -5.21
C LYS A 30 1.45 -2.77 -4.37
N THR A 31 2.50 -3.02 -3.59
CA THR A 31 3.17 -1.99 -2.78
C THR A 31 3.72 -0.89 -3.69
N ARG A 32 4.42 -1.26 -4.77
CA ARG A 32 4.91 -0.31 -5.77
C ARG A 32 3.79 0.52 -6.40
N GLN A 33 2.63 -0.08 -6.66
CA GLN A 33 1.47 0.62 -7.20
C GLN A 33 0.80 1.56 -6.18
N CYS A 34 0.83 1.23 -4.88
CA CYS A 34 0.34 2.11 -3.82
C CYS A 34 1.30 3.25 -3.49
N GLU A 35 2.60 3.05 -3.68
CA GLU A 35 3.61 4.12 -3.59
C GLU A 35 3.58 5.05 -4.81
N ALA A 36 2.95 4.63 -5.90
CA ALA A 36 2.77 5.43 -7.10
C ALA A 36 1.75 6.55 -6.85
N GLU A 37 2.27 7.65 -6.33
CA GLU A 37 1.74 9.02 -6.45
C GLU A 37 0.30 9.17 -5.96
N ASP A 38 0.15 9.67 -4.73
CA ASP A 38 -1.10 10.34 -4.36
C ASP A 38 -1.37 11.42 -5.42
N HIS A 39 -2.61 11.58 -5.86
CA HIS A 39 -2.98 12.63 -6.82
C HIS A 39 -3.80 13.70 -6.13
N CYS A 40 -3.63 14.97 -6.54
CA CYS A 40 -4.47 16.04 -6.02
C CYS A 40 -5.92 15.83 -6.48
N PHE A 41 -6.86 15.74 -5.53
CA PHE A 41 -8.31 15.60 -5.83
C PHE A 41 -8.93 16.79 -6.59
N SER A 42 -8.21 17.91 -6.74
CA SER A 42 -8.72 19.11 -7.42
C SER A 42 -8.09 19.34 -8.78
N CYS A 43 -6.87 18.88 -9.04
CA CYS A 43 -6.16 19.16 -10.30
C CYS A 43 -5.40 17.95 -10.85
N GLU A 44 -5.54 16.77 -10.23
CA GLU A 44 -4.95 15.49 -10.63
C GLU A 44 -3.42 15.51 -10.80
N GLU A 45 -2.74 16.51 -10.24
CA GLU A 45 -1.28 16.55 -10.27
C GLU A 45 -0.73 15.47 -9.31
N PRO A 46 0.33 14.74 -9.70
CA PRO A 46 1.02 13.83 -8.80
C PRO A 46 1.62 14.62 -7.62
N ILE A 47 1.29 14.19 -6.41
CA ILE A 47 1.70 14.79 -5.15
C ILE A 47 2.41 13.73 -4.31
N SER A 48 3.46 14.14 -3.60
CA SER A 48 4.05 13.27 -2.60
C SER A 48 3.11 13.16 -1.41
N HIS A 49 3.08 11.99 -0.77
CA HIS A 49 2.32 11.77 0.46
C HIS A 49 2.63 12.83 1.55
N ASN A 50 3.80 13.47 1.56
CA ASN A 50 4.15 14.46 2.60
C ASN A 50 3.59 15.88 2.35
N PHE A 51 2.93 16.14 1.21
CA PHE A 51 2.54 17.49 0.85
C PHE A 51 1.31 17.95 1.65
N LYS A 52 1.43 19.09 2.35
CA LYS A 52 0.29 19.74 3.03
C LYS A 52 -0.61 20.50 2.03
N PHE A 53 0.00 21.05 0.99
CA PHE A 53 -0.66 21.85 -0.05
C PHE A 53 -0.21 21.38 -1.44
N CYS A 54 -1.11 21.41 -2.41
CA CYS A 54 -0.75 21.13 -3.80
C CYS A 54 0.08 22.28 -4.38
N PRO A 55 1.24 22.02 -5.02
CA PRO A 55 2.09 23.07 -5.59
C PRO A 55 1.47 23.79 -6.79
N LYS A 56 0.50 23.18 -7.49
CA LYS A 56 -0.16 23.77 -8.67
C LYS A 56 -1.38 24.60 -8.30
N CYS A 57 -2.36 24.00 -7.63
CA CYS A 57 -3.66 24.62 -7.35
C CYS A 57 -3.78 25.21 -5.94
N LYS A 58 -2.77 25.02 -5.07
CA LYS A 58 -2.76 25.45 -3.66
C LYS A 58 -3.86 24.83 -2.78
N THR A 59 -4.54 23.80 -3.28
CA THR A 59 -5.53 23.05 -2.52
C THR A 59 -4.89 22.35 -1.31
N VAL A 60 -5.59 22.37 -0.18
CA VAL A 60 -5.15 21.73 1.07
C VAL A 60 -5.34 20.22 0.97
N LEU A 61 -4.24 19.47 0.98
CA LEU A 61 -4.21 18.02 0.82
C LEU A 61 -4.28 17.29 2.15
N LYS A 62 -3.65 17.88 3.19
CA LYS A 62 -3.64 17.34 4.54
C LYS A 62 -4.05 18.43 5.52
N ARG A 63 -4.88 18.06 6.49
CA ARG A 63 -5.32 18.93 7.58
C ARG A 63 -4.81 18.36 8.90
N GLU A 64 -4.48 19.22 9.84
CA GLU A 64 -4.13 18.79 11.20
C GLU A 64 -5.40 18.71 12.02
N CYS A 65 -5.56 17.64 12.81
CA CYS A 65 -6.66 17.54 13.75
C CYS A 65 -6.53 18.62 14.83
N PHE A 66 -7.59 19.38 15.09
CA PHE A 66 -7.57 20.40 16.13
C PHE A 66 -7.35 19.83 17.54
N HIS A 67 -7.77 18.58 17.78
CA HIS A 67 -7.68 17.97 19.11
C HIS A 67 -6.33 17.29 19.37
N CYS A 68 -5.81 16.52 18.42
CA CYS A 68 -4.59 15.71 18.61
C CYS A 68 -3.40 16.14 17.76
N SER A 69 -3.55 17.18 16.92
CA SER A 69 -2.53 17.71 16.01
C SER A 69 -1.94 16.69 15.04
N LYS A 70 -2.57 15.51 14.88
CA LYS A 70 -2.15 14.50 13.91
C LYS A 70 -2.55 14.94 12.49
N LEU A 71 -1.69 14.61 11.52
CA LEU A 71 -1.97 14.81 10.10
C LEU A 71 -3.06 13.86 9.64
N LEU A 72 -4.12 14.42 9.08
CA LEU A 72 -5.23 13.72 8.45
C LEU A 72 -5.23 14.04 6.96
N TYR A 73 -5.56 13.05 6.14
CA TYR A 73 -5.85 13.31 4.74
C TYR A 73 -7.16 14.10 4.64
N SER A 74 -7.24 15.05 3.69
CA SER A 74 -8.34 16.02 3.64
C SER A 74 -9.71 15.41 3.32
N ASP A 75 -9.74 14.19 2.76
CA ASP A 75 -10.93 13.37 2.49
C ASP A 75 -11.56 12.79 3.77
N TRP A 76 -10.83 12.77 4.89
CA TRP A 76 -11.35 12.29 6.16
C TRP A 76 -12.27 13.33 6.79
N LYS A 77 -13.55 12.97 6.96
CA LYS A 77 -14.55 13.84 7.61
C LYS A 77 -14.39 13.91 9.12
N VAL A 78 -13.84 12.87 9.74
CA VAL A 78 -13.69 12.72 11.19
C VAL A 78 -12.30 12.18 11.49
N CYS A 79 -11.69 12.59 12.61
CA CYS A 79 -10.42 12.07 13.06
C CYS A 79 -10.60 10.64 13.61
N PRO A 80 -9.81 9.64 13.20
CA PRO A 80 -9.90 8.28 13.76
C PRO A 80 -9.18 8.12 15.09
N TYR A 81 -8.40 9.13 15.49
CA TYR A 81 -7.54 9.06 16.66
C TYR A 81 -8.16 9.68 17.91
N CYS A 82 -9.23 10.48 17.77
CA CYS A 82 -9.90 11.14 18.88
C CYS A 82 -11.42 11.07 18.74
#